data_AF-A0A7R9TVX1-F1
#
_entry.id   AF-A0A7R9TVX1-F1
#
_cell.length_a   1.000
_cell.length_b   1.000
_cell.length_c   1.000
_cell.angle_alpha   90.00
_cell.angle_beta   90.00
_cell.angle_gamma   90.00
#
_symmetry.space_group_name_H-M   'P 1'
#
loop_
_entity.id
_entity.type
_entity.pdbx_description
1 polymer ?
#
loop_
_entity_poly.entity_id
_entity_poly.type
_entity_poly.pdbx_seq_one_letter_code
_entity_poly.pdbx_strand_id
1 'polypeptide(L)'
;ADPGLSAPWPNNYGVWADEVRGTEYADCLAREWPETLWVAEEGEEAVLPRAYGQVDRVKLKERLIAQCAETGLVTLVEGAVEGVEWAAAAAGGPGEEARVAVRGRGERGEVAAAAGFDC
;
A
#
# COMPACT_ATOMS: atom_id res chain seq x y z
N ALA A 1 -8.37 1.83 -5.10
CA ALA A 1 -7.63 0.57 -4.92
C ALA A 1 -6.84 0.27 -6.18
N ASP A 2 -5.67 -0.36 -6.06
CA ASP A 2 -4.90 -0.86 -7.20
C ASP A 2 -5.75 -1.92 -7.94
N PRO A 3 -6.19 -1.67 -9.19
CA PRO A 3 -7.05 -2.60 -9.92
C PRO A 3 -6.33 -3.89 -10.33
N GLY A 4 -5.00 -3.94 -10.19
CA GLY A 4 -4.18 -5.13 -10.45
C GLY A 4 -3.31 -5.44 -9.25
N LEU A 5 -3.89 -5.93 -8.15
CA LEU A 5 -3.09 -6.36 -7.00
C LEU A 5 -2.08 -7.45 -7.37
N SER A 6 -2.34 -8.26 -8.39
CA SER A 6 -1.40 -9.21 -8.98
C SER A 6 -0.50 -8.62 -10.08
N ALA A 7 -0.81 -7.43 -10.60
CA ALA A 7 -0.03 -6.77 -11.63
C ALA A 7 1.23 -6.09 -11.04
N PRO A 8 2.35 -6.02 -11.78
CA PRO A 8 3.51 -5.27 -11.33
C PRO A 8 3.19 -3.78 -11.14
N TRP A 9 3.76 -3.15 -10.11
CA TRP A 9 3.70 -1.69 -10.02
C TRP A 9 4.50 -1.07 -11.17
N PRO A 10 3.89 -0.23 -12.03
CA PRO A 10 4.55 0.22 -13.25
C PRO A 10 5.67 1.23 -12.99
N ASN A 11 5.54 2.03 -11.92
CA ASN A 11 6.46 3.11 -11.60
C ASN A 11 7.70 2.61 -10.86
N ASN A 12 8.83 3.29 -11.07
CA ASN A 12 10.01 3.16 -10.23
C ASN A 12 9.97 4.34 -9.25
N TYR A 13 9.73 4.05 -7.97
CA TYR A 13 9.72 5.06 -6.94
C TYR A 13 11.10 5.21 -6.35
N GLY A 14 11.44 6.44 -5.96
CA GLY A 14 12.59 6.70 -5.13
C GLY A 14 12.17 7.42 -3.85
N VAL A 15 13.03 7.35 -2.85
CA VAL A 15 12.79 7.81 -1.50
C VAL A 15 14.11 8.25 -0.87
N TRP A 16 14.08 9.17 0.08
CA TRP A 16 15.28 9.49 0.83
C TRP A 16 15.67 8.30 1.72
N ALA A 17 16.92 7.87 1.64
CA ALA A 17 17.34 6.62 2.28
C ALA A 17 17.21 6.69 3.81
N ASP A 18 17.44 7.87 4.41
CA ASP A 18 17.26 8.09 5.84
C ASP A 18 15.82 7.94 6.32
N GLU A 19 14.81 8.21 5.48
CA GLU A 19 13.39 8.07 5.84
C GLU A 19 12.96 6.61 5.94
N VAL A 20 13.59 5.73 5.16
CA VAL A 20 13.22 4.29 5.11
C VAL A 20 14.11 3.45 6.02
N ARG A 21 15.36 3.86 6.28
CA ARG A 21 16.27 3.13 7.17
C ARG A 21 15.76 2.92 8.59
N GLY A 22 14.90 3.81 9.09
CA GLY A 22 14.26 3.68 10.40
C GLY A 22 13.03 2.75 10.43
N THR A 23 12.67 2.16 9.28
CA THR A 23 11.49 1.33 9.11
C THR A 23 11.87 -0.12 8.86
N GLU A 24 10.90 -1.03 8.96
CA GLU A 24 11.07 -2.43 8.58
C GLU A 24 11.27 -2.65 7.06
N TYR A 25 11.15 -1.60 6.24
CA TYR A 25 11.30 -1.66 4.79
C TYR A 25 12.68 -1.21 4.31
N ALA A 26 13.65 -1.03 5.21
CA ALA A 26 15.02 -0.64 4.87
C ALA A 26 15.67 -1.56 3.82
N ASP A 27 15.33 -2.86 3.86
CA ASP A 27 15.82 -3.86 2.92
C ASP A 27 15.07 -3.87 1.58
N CYS A 28 14.06 -3.03 1.42
CA CYS A 28 13.29 -2.86 0.18
C CYS A 28 13.85 -1.76 -0.73
N LEU A 29 15.11 -1.36 -0.55
CA LEU A 29 15.84 -0.50 -1.49
C LEU A 29 16.65 -1.37 -2.46
N ALA A 30 16.41 -1.21 -3.76
CA ALA A 30 17.14 -1.92 -4.82
C ALA A 30 18.51 -1.30 -5.11
N ARG A 31 18.59 0.04 -4.99
CA ARG A 31 19.80 0.82 -5.22
C ARG A 31 19.79 2.03 -4.30
N GLU A 32 20.96 2.45 -3.88
CA GLU A 32 21.15 3.71 -3.17
C GLU A 32 22.26 4.53 -3.84
N TRP A 33 22.05 5.84 -3.87
CA TRP A 33 23.05 6.83 -4.27
C TRP A 33 23.34 7.71 -3.06
N PRO A 34 24.62 7.92 -2.71
CA PRO A 34 24.99 8.64 -1.48
C PRO A 34 24.65 10.13 -1.52
N GLU A 35 24.58 10.71 -2.71
CA GLU A 35 24.33 12.14 -2.94
C GLU A 35 23.34 12.32 -4.07
N THR A 36 22.62 13.44 -4.04
CA THR A 36 21.60 13.79 -5.04
C THR A 36 21.96 15.13 -5.66
N LEU A 37 21.75 15.29 -6.97
CA LEU A 37 21.94 16.55 -7.67
C LEU A 37 20.59 17.24 -7.87
N TRP A 38 20.49 18.49 -7.43
CA TRP A 38 19.39 19.37 -7.81
C TRP A 38 19.83 20.22 -8.99
N VAL A 39 19.00 20.29 -10.03
CA VAL A 39 19.25 21.08 -11.24
C VAL A 39 18.06 22.02 -11.44
N ALA A 40 18.31 23.32 -11.45
CA ALA A 40 17.32 24.36 -11.75
C ALA A 40 17.05 24.45 -13.26
N GLU A 41 15.93 25.06 -13.65
CA GLU A 41 15.60 25.26 -15.06
C GLU A 41 16.63 26.13 -15.79
N GLU A 42 17.26 27.09 -15.09
CA GLU A 42 18.33 27.93 -15.63
C GLU A 42 19.71 27.21 -15.70
N GLY A 43 19.78 25.94 -15.32
CA GLY A 43 21.00 25.12 -15.36
C GLY A 43 21.92 25.30 -14.15
N GLU A 44 21.46 25.97 -13.10
CA GLU A 44 22.16 25.99 -11.81
C GLU A 44 22.08 24.60 -11.16
N GLU A 45 23.22 24.08 -10.69
CA GLU A 45 23.29 22.78 -10.05
C GLU A 45 23.73 22.91 -8.59
N ALA A 46 23.11 22.13 -7.70
CA ALA A 46 23.51 22.02 -6.31
C ALA A 46 23.54 20.56 -5.86
N VAL A 47 24.63 20.16 -5.20
CA VAL A 47 24.74 18.84 -4.58
C VAL A 47 24.00 18.88 -3.24
N LEU A 48 23.01 18.00 -3.10
CA LEU A 48 22.36 17.69 -1.84
C LEU A 48 23.10 16.50 -1.22
N PRO A 49 23.77 16.66 -0.06
CA PRO A 49 24.50 15.59 0.63
C PRO A 49 23.51 14.67 1.38
N ARG A 50 22.49 14.19 0.66
CA ARG A 50 21.44 13.32 1.16
C ARG A 50 21.29 12.15 0.21
N ALA A 51 21.37 10.95 0.81
CA ALA A 51 21.28 9.71 0.07
C ALA A 51 19.85 9.46 -0.42
N TYR A 52 19.73 9.05 -1.68
CA TYR A 52 18.47 8.71 -2.32
C TYR A 52 18.48 7.23 -2.69
N GLY A 53 17.38 6.54 -2.42
CA GLY A 53 17.19 5.12 -2.68
C GLY A 53 16.14 4.89 -3.74
N GLN A 54 16.39 3.96 -4.66
CA GLN A 54 15.35 3.38 -5.51
C GLN A 54 14.66 2.26 -4.74
N VAL A 55 13.34 2.30 -4.70
CA VAL A 55 12.51 1.27 -4.06
C VAL A 55 12.47 0.02 -4.94
N ASP A 56 12.75 -1.14 -4.34
CA ASP A 56 12.40 -2.44 -4.89
C ASP A 56 10.89 -2.65 -4.78
N ARG A 57 10.19 -2.25 -5.84
CA ARG A 57 8.73 -2.34 -5.92
C ARG A 57 8.18 -3.75 -5.81
N VAL A 58 8.93 -4.77 -6.24
CA VAL A 58 8.48 -6.16 -6.19
C VAL A 58 8.54 -6.62 -4.74
N LYS A 59 9.71 -6.46 -4.13
CA LYS A 59 9.93 -6.84 -2.74
C LYS A 59 9.04 -6.08 -1.76
N LEU A 60 8.86 -4.77 -1.96
CA LEU A 60 7.96 -3.96 -1.12
C LEU A 60 6.51 -4.44 -1.24
N LYS A 61 6.03 -4.68 -2.46
CA LYS A 61 4.65 -5.16 -2.68
C LYS A 61 4.42 -6.51 -2.04
N GLU A 62 5.34 -7.46 -2.21
CA GLU A 62 5.28 -8.78 -1.59
C GLU A 62 5.27 -8.67 -0.05
N ARG A 63 6.13 -7.82 0.53
CA ARG A 63 6.19 -7.60 1.98
C ARG A 63 4.87 -7.09 2.53
N LEU A 64 4.29 -6.06 1.89
CA LEU A 64 3.04 -5.45 2.35
C LEU A 64 1.87 -6.43 2.27
N ILE A 65 1.79 -7.24 1.19
CA ILE A 65 0.77 -8.28 1.05
C ILE A 65 0.93 -9.35 2.12
N ALA A 66 2.17 -9.80 2.37
CA ALA A 66 2.46 -10.80 3.40
C ALA A 66 2.07 -10.30 4.80
N GLN A 67 2.44 -9.08 5.16
CA GLN A 67 2.06 -8.47 6.44
C GLN A 67 0.53 -8.39 6.60
N CYS A 68 -0.20 -7.99 5.56
CA CYS A 68 -1.66 -8.00 5.61
C CYS A 68 -2.21 -9.40 5.92
N ALA A 69 -1.69 -10.44 5.27
CA ALA A 69 -2.09 -11.82 5.51
C ALA A 69 -1.74 -12.30 6.92
N GLU A 70 -0.58 -11.91 7.45
CA GLU A 70 -0.10 -12.29 8.80
C GLU A 70 -0.97 -11.70 9.92
N THR A 71 -1.60 -10.54 9.73
CA THR A 71 -2.49 -9.97 10.75
C THR A 71 -3.74 -10.82 11.02
N GLY A 72 -4.17 -11.64 10.05
CA GLY A 72 -5.45 -12.36 10.09
C GLY A 72 -6.70 -11.44 10.06
N LEU A 73 -6.52 -10.11 10.04
CA LEU A 73 -7.60 -9.12 10.01
C LEU A 73 -8.04 -8.79 8.58
N VAL A 74 -7.19 -9.07 7.59
CA VAL A 74 -7.43 -8.76 6.18
C VAL A 74 -7.56 -10.05 5.39
N THR A 75 -8.68 -10.20 4.68
CA THR A 75 -8.86 -11.26 3.67
C THR A 75 -8.77 -10.63 2.29
N LEU A 76 -7.80 -11.05 1.49
CA LEU A 76 -7.68 -10.64 0.09
C LEU A 76 -8.60 -11.50 -0.76
N VAL A 77 -9.49 -10.84 -1.52
CA VAL A 77 -10.40 -11.49 -2.46
C VAL A 77 -10.20 -10.85 -3.82
N GLU A 78 -9.95 -11.68 -4.85
CA GLU A 78 -9.95 -11.21 -6.23
C GLU A 78 -11.40 -10.98 -6.69
N GLY A 79 -11.72 -9.75 -7.08
CA GLY A 79 -13.05 -9.38 -7.56
C GLY A 79 -13.06 -8.01 -8.20
N ALA A 80 -13.93 -7.83 -9.20
CA ALA A 80 -14.22 -6.50 -9.74
C ALA A 80 -15.15 -5.74 -8.80
N VAL A 81 -14.89 -4.46 -8.59
CA VAL A 81 -15.79 -3.58 -7.84
C VAL A 81 -16.80 -2.97 -8.80
N GLU A 82 -18.07 -3.32 -8.65
CA GLU A 82 -19.16 -2.83 -9.51
C GLU A 82 -19.70 -1.45 -9.10
N GLY A 83 -19.52 -1.07 -7.85
CA GLY A 83 -20.01 0.19 -7.32
C GLY A 83 -19.46 0.49 -5.93
N VAL A 84 -19.53 1.76 -5.53
CA VAL A 84 -19.17 2.22 -4.19
C VAL A 84 -20.39 2.87 -3.58
N GLU A 85 -20.90 2.30 -2.49
CA GLU A 85 -21.94 2.91 -1.67
C GLU A 85 -21.31 3.57 -0.46
N TRP A 86 -21.62 4.86 -0.26
CA TRP A 86 -21.17 5.60 0.91
C TRP A 86 -22.26 5.51 1.98
N ALA A 87 -21.97 4.80 3.08
CA ALA A 87 -22.85 4.87 4.24
C ALA A 87 -22.71 6.23 4.92
N ALA A 88 -23.82 6.80 5.37
CA ALA A 88 -23.79 7.98 6.24
C ALA A 88 -22.98 7.65 7.51
N ALA A 89 -22.17 8.59 7.98
CA ALA A 89 -21.41 8.42 9.21
C ALA A 89 -22.38 8.04 10.33
N ALA A 90 -22.22 6.85 10.90
CA ALA A 90 -22.93 6.50 12.13
C ALA A 90 -22.50 7.50 13.20
N ALA A 91 -23.46 8.05 13.93
CA ALA A 91 -23.18 8.92 15.07
C ALA A 91 -22.58 8.06 16.18
N GLY A 92 -21.26 7.86 16.15
CA GLY A 92 -20.55 7.04 17.13
C GLY A 92 -20.53 7.70 18.49
N GLY A 93 -21.00 7.00 19.52
CA GLY A 93 -20.78 7.37 20.91
C GLY A 93 -19.34 7.04 21.36
N PRO A 94 -18.85 7.63 22.47
CA PRO A 94 -17.54 7.29 23.00
C PRO A 94 -17.47 5.80 23.38
N GLY A 95 -16.57 5.06 22.72
CA GLY A 95 -16.36 3.62 22.93
C GLY A 95 -16.93 2.71 21.83
N GLU A 96 -17.53 3.26 20.78
CA GLU A 96 -18.07 2.48 19.67
C GLU A 96 -17.03 2.27 18.55
N GLU A 97 -16.84 1.01 18.14
CA GLU A 97 -15.87 0.60 17.12
C GLU A 97 -16.47 0.83 15.72
N ALA A 98 -15.89 1.74 14.94
CA ALA A 98 -16.34 2.00 13.57
C ALA A 98 -15.87 0.88 12.63
N ARG A 99 -16.83 0.12 12.07
CA ARG A 99 -16.56 -0.91 11.06
C ARG A 99 -16.78 -0.35 9.66
N VAL A 100 -15.71 -0.14 8.90
CA VAL A 100 -15.78 0.20 7.47
C VAL A 100 -15.72 -1.11 6.67
N ALA A 101 -16.85 -1.53 6.11
CA ALA A 101 -16.91 -2.69 5.23
C ALA A 101 -16.80 -2.25 3.76
N VAL A 102 -15.66 -2.53 3.12
CA VAL A 102 -15.53 -2.38 1.66
C VAL A 102 -16.03 -3.66 1.01
N ARG A 103 -17.30 -3.68 0.59
CA ARG A 103 -17.93 -4.85 -0.03
C ARG A 103 -17.78 -4.77 -1.55
N GLY A 104 -16.80 -5.47 -2.11
CA GLY A 104 -16.75 -5.74 -3.55
C GLY A 104 -17.70 -6.88 -3.88
N ARG A 105 -18.75 -6.63 -4.67
CA ARG A 105 -19.60 -7.71 -5.23
C ARG A 105 -18.93 -8.22 -6.50
N GLY A 106 -18.23 -9.35 -6.41
CA GLY A 106 -17.85 -10.14 -7.58
C GLY A 106 -18.86 -11.27 -7.77
N GLU A 107 -19.36 -11.49 -8.99
CA GLU A 107 -20.21 -12.65 -9.30
C GLU A 107 -19.39 -13.95 -9.15
N ARG A 108 -19.82 -14.83 -8.23
CA ARG A 108 -19.06 -16.00 -7.75
C ARG A 108 -18.94 -17.11 -8.79
N GLY A 109 -17.73 -17.67 -8.92
CA GLY A 109 -17.57 -19.12 -8.77
C GLY A 109 -17.52 -19.45 -7.27
N GLU A 110 -18.21 -20.50 -6.83
CA GLU A 110 -18.48 -20.81 -5.41
C GLU A 110 -17.24 -20.73 -4.50
N VAL A 111 -17.31 -19.84 -3.50
CA VAL A 111 -16.43 -19.87 -2.33
C VAL A 111 -17.29 -20.25 -1.13
N ALA A 112 -16.85 -21.29 -0.41
CA ALA A 112 -17.51 -21.81 0.77
C ALA A 112 -17.82 -20.69 1.76
N ALA A 113 -19.03 -20.73 2.32
CA ALA A 113 -19.47 -19.79 3.35
C ALA A 113 -18.49 -19.82 4.52
N ALA A 114 -17.66 -18.78 4.65
CA ALA A 114 -16.96 -18.51 5.89
C ALA A 114 -18.03 -18.19 6.94
N ALA A 115 -18.02 -18.98 8.01
CA ALA A 115 -19.05 -19.02 9.03
C ALA A 115 -19.29 -17.64 9.67
N GLY A 116 -20.58 -17.39 9.92
CA GLY A 116 -21.21 -16.41 10.80
C GLY A 116 -20.33 -15.35 11.47
N PHE A 117 -20.59 -14.10 11.10
CA PHE A 117 -20.54 -12.99 12.05
C PHE A 117 -21.96 -12.48 12.23
N ASP A 118 -22.56 -12.82 13.37
CA ASP A 118 -23.84 -12.28 13.80
C ASP A 118 -23.60 -10.91 14.47
N CYS A 119 -24.52 -9.98 14.27
CA CYS A 119 -24.44 -8.61 14.77
C CYS A 119 -24.71 -8.52 16.28
#